data_AF-A0A832YXZ0-F1
#
_entry.id   AF-A0A832YXZ0-F1
#
_cell.length_a   1.000
_cell.length_b   1.000
_cell.length_c   1.000
_cell.angle_alpha   90.00
_cell.angle_beta   90.00
_cell.angle_gamma   90.00
#
_symmetry.space_group_name_H-M   'P 1'
#
loop_
_entity.id
_entity.type
_entity.pdbx_description
1 polymer ?
#
loop_
_entity_poly.entity_id
_entity_poly.type
_entity_poly.pdbx_seq_one_letter_code
_entity_poly.pdbx_strand_id
1 'polypeptide(L)'
;RGLIGYGAGYVGDREIVRIEFHAYVGAQEFEEISIEGRDYSVTWKSTGTPGDMGTAAILLSLAESITEYRPGLLTMVDLLPFKPNIAV
;
A
#
# COMPACT_ATOMS: atom_id res chain seq x y z
N ARG A 1 23.58 4.87 7.07
CA ARG A 1 22.72 5.78 7.89
C ARG A 1 21.31 5.65 7.34
N GLY A 2 20.33 5.33 8.19
CA GLY A 2 18.94 5.07 7.79
C GLY A 2 18.30 3.99 8.66
N LEU A 3 17.19 3.44 8.20
CA LEU A 3 16.43 2.41 8.89
C LEU A 3 15.89 1.35 7.93
N ILE A 4 15.70 0.15 8.45
CA ILE A 4 14.87 -0.89 7.85
C ILE A 4 13.79 -1.19 8.89
N GLY A 5 12.54 -0.93 8.52
CA GLY A 5 11.37 -1.18 9.34
C GLY A 5 10.50 -2.24 8.69
N TYR A 6 9.70 -2.92 9.50
CA TYR A 6 8.63 -3.77 8.99
C TYR A 6 7.39 -3.68 9.86
N GLY A 7 6.24 -3.96 9.27
CA GLY A 7 4.97 -4.16 9.95
C GLY A 7 4.40 -5.51 9.55
N ALA A 8 3.82 -6.23 10.51
CA ALA A 8 3.19 -7.53 10.28
C ALA A 8 1.75 -7.51 10.83
N GLY A 9 0.81 -7.96 10.02
CA GLY A 9 -0.60 -8.13 10.36
C GLY A 9 -0.93 -9.61 10.54
N TYR A 10 -1.60 -9.94 11.64
CA TYR A 10 -1.91 -11.31 12.03
C TYR A 10 -3.42 -11.55 12.08
N VAL A 11 -3.84 -12.76 11.73
CA VAL A 11 -5.16 -13.32 12.08
C VAL A 11 -4.91 -14.49 13.01
N GLY A 12 -5.24 -14.31 14.30
CA GLY A 12 -4.83 -15.25 15.34
C GLY A 12 -3.31 -15.26 15.51
N ASP A 13 -2.70 -16.43 15.37
CA ASP A 13 -1.26 -16.65 15.44
C ASP A 13 -0.57 -16.66 14.05
N ARG A 14 -1.34 -16.51 12.98
CA ARG A 14 -0.84 -16.56 11.59
C ARG A 14 -0.60 -15.16 11.04
N GLU A 15 0.62 -14.89 10.61
CA GLU A 15 0.95 -13.70 9.83
C GLU A 15 0.30 -13.81 8.44
N ILE A 16 -0.52 -12.82 8.07
CA ILE A 16 -1.23 -12.78 6.79
C ILE A 16 -0.69 -11.68 5.88
N VAL A 17 -0.16 -10.60 6.45
CA VAL A 17 0.40 -9.48 5.70
C VAL A 17 1.71 -9.05 6.34
N ARG A 18 2.74 -8.83 5.52
CA ARG A 18 4.00 -8.21 5.92
C ARG A 18 4.33 -7.08 4.97
N ILE A 19 4.77 -5.95 5.52
CA ILE A 19 5.24 -4.80 4.76
C ILE A 19 6.62 -4.46 5.28
N GLU A 20 7.59 -4.29 4.38
CA GLU A 20 8.93 -3.83 4.73
C GLU A 20 9.18 -2.46 4.11
N PHE A 21 9.88 -1.61 4.87
CA PHE A 21 10.24 -0.26 4.45
C PHE A 21 11.73 -0.05 4.65
N HIS A 22 12.44 0.17 3.55
CA HIS A 22 13.89 0.27 3.50
C HIS A 22 14.27 1.72 3.17
N ALA A 23 14.61 2.50 4.20
CA ALA A 23 14.94 3.92 4.06
C ALA A 23 16.36 4.19 4.55
N TYR A 24 17.35 3.92 3.71
CA TYR A 24 18.75 4.16 4.00
C TYR A 24 19.51 4.58 2.74
N VAL A 25 20.65 5.25 2.94
CA VAL A 25 21.50 5.72 1.84
C VAL A 25 22.00 4.54 1.00
N GLY A 26 21.73 4.58 -0.31
CA GLY A 26 22.11 3.52 -1.24
C GLY A 26 21.16 2.32 -1.28
N ALA A 27 19.98 2.42 -0.65
CA ALA A 27 18.91 1.44 -0.84
C ALA A 27 18.54 1.35 -2.33
N GLN A 28 18.16 0.15 -2.77
CA GLN A 28 17.62 -0.02 -4.12
C GLN A 28 16.22 0.59 -4.19
N GLU A 29 15.97 1.42 -5.21
CA GLU A 29 14.66 2.01 -5.45
C GLU A 29 13.77 1.02 -6.19
N PHE A 30 12.83 0.42 -5.47
CA PHE A 30 11.78 -0.41 -6.05
C PHE A 30 10.61 -0.53 -5.08
N GLU A 31 9.45 -0.86 -5.62
CA GLU A 31 8.33 -1.40 -4.86
C GLU A 31 8.10 -2.83 -5.33
N GLU A 32 7.82 -3.73 -4.39
CA GLU A 32 7.51 -5.11 -4.68
C GLU A 32 6.26 -5.52 -3.90
N ILE A 33 5.33 -6.15 -4.60
CA ILE A 33 4.10 -6.69 -4.02
C ILE A 33 4.07 -8.17 -4.39
N SER A 34 4.14 -9.03 -3.37
CA SER A 34 3.95 -10.46 -3.55
C SER A 34 2.67 -10.90 -2.85
N ILE A 35 1.86 -11.67 -3.56
CA ILE A 35 0.60 -12.24 -3.07
C ILE A 35 0.67 -13.74 -3.22
N GLU A 36 0.64 -14.45 -2.09
CA GLU A 36 0.60 -15.90 -2.04
C GLU A 36 -0.86 -16.38 -2.00
N GLY A 37 -1.30 -17.04 -3.07
CA GLY A 37 -2.57 -17.75 -3.12
C GLY A 37 -2.41 -19.23 -2.82
N ARG A 38 -3.53 -19.96 -2.81
CA ARG A 38 -3.55 -21.41 -2.54
C ARG A 38 -2.79 -22.23 -3.59
N ASP A 39 -3.01 -21.91 -4.86
CA ASP A 39 -2.48 -22.66 -6.00
C ASP A 39 -1.42 -21.88 -6.78
N TYR A 40 -1.44 -20.55 -6.68
CA TYR A 40 -0.58 -19.66 -7.44
C TYR A 40 -0.12 -18.48 -6.57
N SER A 41 1.08 -17.99 -6.86
CA SER A 41 1.59 -16.75 -6.28
C SER A 41 1.86 -15.74 -7.39
N VAL A 42 1.63 -14.47 -7.10
CA VAL A 42 1.86 -13.36 -8.03
C VAL A 42 2.84 -12.39 -7.39
N THR A 43 3.89 -12.02 -8.10
CA THR A 43 4.82 -10.97 -7.68
C THR A 43 4.86 -9.89 -8.75
N TRP A 44 4.67 -8.65 -8.33
CA TRP A 44 4.85 -7.45 -9.14
C TRP A 44 5.97 -6.60 -8.55
N LYS A 45 6.85 -6.10 -9.42
CA LYS A 45 7.96 -5.23 -9.03
C LYS A 45 8.04 -4.03 -9.97
N SER A 46 8.15 -2.83 -9.40
CA SER A 46 8.30 -1.58 -10.13
C SER A 46 9.65 -0.93 -9.83
N THR A 47 9.95 0.18 -10.51
CA THR A 47 11.10 1.03 -10.21
C THR A 47 10.84 2.01 -9.04
N GLY A 48 9.76 1.81 -8.28
CA GLY A 48 9.33 2.69 -7.21
C GLY A 48 8.54 3.91 -7.70
N THR A 49 7.80 4.53 -6.78
CA THR A 49 7.10 5.79 -6.98
C THR A 49 7.91 6.92 -6.34
N PRO A 50 8.18 8.04 -7.05
CA PRO A 50 8.80 9.21 -6.42
C PRO A 50 7.95 9.71 -5.24
N GLY A 51 8.40 9.47 -4.01
CA GLY A 51 7.57 9.63 -2.80
C GLY A 51 6.98 11.03 -2.64
N ASP A 52 7.79 12.08 -2.79
CA ASP A 52 7.36 13.47 -2.62
C ASP A 52 6.29 13.87 -3.66
N MET A 53 6.59 13.64 -4.95
CA MET A 53 5.67 13.98 -6.03
C MET A 53 4.42 13.12 -6.02
N GLY A 54 4.54 11.82 -5.73
CA GLY A 54 3.41 10.89 -5.63
C GLY A 54 2.46 11.26 -4.50
N THR A 55 3.01 11.61 -3.32
CA THR A 55 2.20 12.05 -2.17
C THR A 55 1.43 13.33 -2.49
N ALA A 56 2.10 14.34 -3.05
CA ALA A 56 1.45 15.59 -3.43
C ALA A 56 0.39 15.38 -4.52
N ALA A 57 0.67 14.53 -5.52
CA ALA A 57 -0.25 14.24 -6.61
C ALA A 57 -1.56 13.62 -6.11
N ILE A 58 -1.50 12.59 -5.27
CA ILE A 58 -2.71 11.95 -4.74
C ILE A 58 -3.53 12.91 -3.88
N LEU A 59 -2.89 13.76 -3.06
CA LEU A 59 -3.61 14.76 -2.27
C LEU A 59 -4.39 15.73 -3.16
N LEU A 60 -3.78 16.23 -4.23
CA LEU A 60 -4.44 17.16 -5.16
C LEU A 60 -5.58 16.47 -5.93
N SER A 61 -5.36 15.26 -6.45
CA SER A 61 -6.39 14.50 -7.15
C SER A 61 -7.61 14.19 -6.29
N LEU A 62 -7.41 13.93 -4.99
CA LEU A 62 -8.51 13.72 -4.05
C LEU A 62 -9.21 15.01 -3.64
N ALA A 63 -8.45 16.11 -3.50
CA ALA A 63 -9.01 17.41 -3.13
C ALA A 63 -10.04 17.91 -4.17
N GLU A 64 -9.82 17.63 -5.45
CA GLU A 64 -10.75 18.01 -6.53
C GLU A 64 -12.12 17.33 -6.42
N SER A 65 -12.18 16.11 -5.91
CA SER A 65 -13.42 15.31 -5.83
C SER A 65 -13.98 15.17 -4.41
N ILE A 66 -13.36 15.81 -3.41
CA ILE A 66 -13.71 15.62 -2.00
C ILE A 66 -15.17 16.01 -1.67
N THR A 67 -15.73 16.97 -2.41
CA THR A 67 -17.12 17.42 -2.23
C THR A 67 -18.16 16.42 -2.72
N GLU A 68 -17.76 15.44 -3.52
CA GLU A 68 -18.63 14.37 -4.02
C GLU A 68 -18.72 13.19 -3.04
N TYR A 69 -17.86 13.15 -2.02
CA TYR A 69 -17.80 12.06 -1.07
C TYR A 69 -18.79 12.21 0.09
N ARG A 70 -19.20 11.06 0.63
CA ARG A 70 -20.07 11.01 1.81
C ARG A 70 -19.33 11.56 3.05
N PRO A 71 -20.04 12.19 4.00
CA PRO A 71 -19.45 12.57 5.28
C PRO A 71 -18.91 11.36 6.05
N GLY A 72 -17.83 11.58 6.81
CA GLY A 72 -17.22 10.58 7.71
C GLY A 72 -15.70 10.47 7.55
N LEU A 73 -15.09 9.59 8.33
CA LEU A 73 -13.68 9.23 8.16
C LEU A 73 -13.58 8.15 7.08
N LEU A 74 -13.29 8.59 5.85
CA LEU A 74 -13.11 7.69 4.71
C LEU A 74 -11.65 7.27 4.57
N THR A 75 -11.45 6.06 4.05
CA THR A 75 -10.14 5.50 3.70
C THR A 75 -10.00 5.39 2.18
N MET A 76 -8.78 5.18 1.68
CA MET A 76 -8.58 4.95 0.24
C MET A 76 -9.38 3.77 -0.31
N VAL A 77 -9.62 2.73 0.52
CA VAL A 77 -10.43 1.57 0.15
C VAL A 77 -11.89 1.95 -0.13
N ASP A 78 -12.42 2.99 0.52
CA ASP A 78 -13.77 3.49 0.27
C ASP A 78 -13.89 4.19 -1.09
N LEU A 79 -12.78 4.65 -1.67
CA LEU A 79 -12.74 5.45 -2.90
C LEU A 79 -12.44 4.61 -4.14
N LEU A 80 -11.96 3.38 -3.97
CA LEU A 80 -11.67 2.49 -5.09
C LEU A 80 -12.98 2.03 -5.77
N PRO A 81 -13.01 1.90 -7.11
CA PRO A 81 -14.21 1.49 -7.84
C PRO A 81 -14.57 0.01 -7.65
N PHE A 82 -13.80 -0.73 -6.85
CA PHE A 82 -14.05 -2.12 -6.48
C PHE A 82 -13.74 -2.33 -5.00
N LYS A 83 -14.46 -3.28 -4.38
CA LYS A 83 -14.18 -3.72 -3.02
C LYS A 83 -13.46 -5.07 -3.08
N PRO A 84 -12.19 -5.16 -2.63
CA PRO A 84 -11.54 -6.45 -2.53
C PRO A 84 -12.29 -7.31 -1.50
N ASN A 85 -12.75 -8.49 -1.92
CA ASN A 85 -13.35 -9.46 -1.01
C ASN A 85 -12.24 -10.26 -0.34
N ILE A 86 -11.78 -9.80 0.81
CA ILE A 86 -10.82 -10.52 1.65
C ILE A 86 -11.62 -11.38 2.62
N ALA A 87 -11.96 -12.60 2.20
CA ALA A 87 -12.52 -13.60 3.10
C ALA A 87 -11.39 -14.14 3.98
N VAL A 88 -11.48 -13.87 5.29
CA VAL A 88 -10.60 -14.43 6.32
C VAL A 88 -11.26 -15.65 6.93
#